data_AF-A0AAE2XTR9-F1
#
_entry.id   AF-A0AAE2XTR9-F1
#
_cell.length_a   1.000
_cell.length_b   1.000
_cell.length_c   1.000
_cell.angle_alpha   90.00
_cell.angle_beta   90.00
_cell.angle_gamma   90.00
#
_symmetry.space_group_name_H-M   'P 1'
#
loop_
_entity.id
_entity.type
_entity.pdbx_description
1 polymer ?
#
loop_
_entity_poly.entity_id
_entity_poly.type
_entity_poly.pdbx_seq_one_letter_code
_entity_poly.pdbx_strand_id
1 'polypeptide(L)' 'MPERCTACMLCMVACAVEHTSSLNPSSARLRVENKLPTAEVIFLENCDLCESLGVDMPACVQKCPKGALRLR' A
#
# COMPACT_ATOMS: atom_id res chain seq x y z
N MET A 1 9.98 -0.96 -7.41
CA MET A 1 10.18 -2.24 -8.10
C MET A 1 8.96 -3.11 -7.80
N PRO A 2 7.84 -2.87 -8.51
CA PRO A 2 6.61 -3.66 -8.34
C PRO A 2 6.84 -5.17 -8.47
N GLU A 3 7.83 -5.59 -9.27
CA GLU A 3 8.25 -6.97 -9.47
C GLU A 3 8.71 -7.68 -8.18
N ARG A 4 9.02 -6.93 -7.12
CA ARG A 4 9.36 -7.49 -5.79
C ARG A 4 8.13 -7.76 -4.92
N CYS A 5 6.93 -7.40 -5.39
CA CYS A 5 5.68 -7.62 -4.66
C CYS A 5 5.38 -9.13 -4.55
N THR A 6 5.08 -9.59 -3.34
CA THR A 6 4.74 -11.00 -3.05
C THR A 6 3.27 -11.20 -2.68
N ALA A 7 2.42 -10.24 -3.03
CA ALA A 7 0.98 -10.25 -2.70
C ALA A 7 0.63 -10.42 -1.20
N CYS A 8 1.52 -10.02 -0.28
CA CYS A 8 1.28 -10.20 1.18
C CYS A 8 0.21 -9.27 1.79
N MET A 9 -0.27 -8.27 1.04
CA MET A 9 -1.30 -7.29 1.44
C MET A 9 -0.97 -6.44 2.68
N LEU A 10 0.23 -6.52 3.26
CA LEU A 10 0.61 -5.73 4.43
C LEU A 10 0.55 -4.21 4.19
N CYS A 11 0.87 -3.76 2.97
CA CYS A 11 0.73 -2.36 2.58
C CYS A 11 -0.73 -1.88 2.57
N MET A 12 -1.68 -2.76 2.25
CA MET A 12 -3.12 -2.45 2.32
C MET A 12 -3.55 -2.32 3.77
N VAL A 13 -3.19 -3.28 4.63
CA VAL A 13 -3.50 -3.21 6.07
C VAL A 13 -2.89 -1.96 6.70
N ALA A 14 -1.63 -1.64 6.41
CA ALA A 14 -0.98 -0.43 6.93
C ALA A 14 -1.74 0.83 6.51
N CYS A 15 -2.13 0.95 5.25
CA CYS A 15 -2.92 2.09 4.77
C CYS A 15 -4.30 2.18 5.44
N ALA A 16 -4.99 1.04 5.63
CA ALA A 16 -6.28 0.98 6.29
C ALA A 16 -6.20 1.44 7.76
N VAL A 17 -5.16 1.03 8.49
CA VAL A 17 -4.95 1.46 9.88
C VAL A 17 -4.79 2.97 9.97
N GLU A 18 -3.97 3.58 9.10
CA GLU A 18 -3.71 5.03 9.16
C GLU A 18 -4.94 5.88 8.79
N HIS A 19 -5.76 5.44 7.83
CA HIS A 19 -6.85 6.27 7.32
C HIS A 19 -8.24 5.94 7.89
N THR A 20 -8.46 4.70 8.35
CA THR A 20 -9.79 4.25 8.78
C THR A 20 -9.78 3.57 10.15
N SER A 21 -8.61 3.47 10.80
CA SER A 21 -8.43 2.73 12.05
C SER A 21 -8.93 1.28 11.97
N SER A 22 -8.88 0.68 10.78
CA SER A 22 -9.37 -0.66 10.50
C SER A 22 -8.24 -1.59 10.06
N LEU A 23 -8.35 -2.87 10.42
CA LEU A 23 -7.49 -3.93 9.88
C LEU A 23 -8.00 -4.50 8.56
N ASN A 24 -9.12 -3.97 8.01
CA ASN A 24 -9.71 -4.43 6.77
C ASN A 24 -8.92 -3.92 5.54
N PRO A 25 -8.20 -4.78 4.78
CA PRO A 25 -7.42 -4.37 3.62
C PRO A 25 -8.27 -3.68 2.53
N SER A 26 -9.55 -4.03 2.42
CA SER A 26 -10.46 -3.43 1.44
C SER A 26 -10.79 -1.96 1.74
N SER A 27 -10.49 -1.47 2.94
CA SER A 27 -10.63 -0.04 3.27
C SER A 27 -9.40 0.80 2.90
N ALA A 28 -8.34 0.17 2.41
CA ALA A 28 -7.12 0.86 1.98
C ALA A 28 -7.34 1.71 0.71
N ARG A 29 -6.45 2.68 0.49
CA ARG A 29 -6.38 3.51 -0.72
C ARG A 29 -5.53 2.90 -1.85
N LEU A 30 -5.15 1.63 -1.70
CA LEU A 30 -4.46 0.83 -2.72
C LEU A 30 -4.98 -0.61 -2.72
N ARG A 31 -4.72 -1.32 -3.81
CA ARG A 31 -5.03 -2.73 -4.02
C ARG A 31 -3.79 -3.49 -4.45
N VAL A 32 -3.72 -4.75 -4.04
CA VAL A 32 -2.71 -5.69 -4.51
C VAL A 32 -3.45 -6.80 -5.25
N GLU A 33 -3.19 -6.89 -6.55
CA GLU A 33 -3.77 -7.94 -7.41
C GLU A 33 -2.73 -9.03 -7.64
N ASN A 34 -3.07 -10.27 -7.30
CA ASN A 34 -2.20 -11.42 -7.52
C ASN A 34 -2.48 -12.04 -8.90
N LYS A 35 -1.87 -11.46 -9.94
CA LYS A 35 -1.99 -11.91 -11.34
C LYS A 35 -0.82 -12.81 -11.72
N LEU A 36 -0.93 -14.12 -11.47
CA LEU A 36 0.15 -15.07 -11.79
C LEU A 36 0.72 -14.85 -13.21
N PRO A 37 2.05 -14.75 -13.38
CA PRO A 37 3.11 -15.02 -12.39
C PRO A 37 3.56 -13.82 -11.56
N THR A 38 2.88 -12.67 -11.66
CA THR A 38 3.28 -11.41 -10.99
C THR A 38 2.24 -10.93 -9.98
N ALA A 39 2.63 -9.96 -9.17
CA ALA A 39 1.70 -9.21 -8.35
C ALA A 39 1.77 -7.74 -8.75
N GLU A 40 0.62 -7.11 -8.85
CA GLU A 40 0.47 -5.72 -9.23
C GLU A 40 -0.03 -4.92 -8.03
N VAL A 41 0.46 -3.69 -7.87
CA VAL A 41 -0.05 -2.74 -6.88
C VAL A 41 -0.73 -1.60 -7.62
N ILE A 42 -2.00 -1.40 -7.32
CA ILE A 42 -2.84 -0.39 -7.94
C ILE A 42 -3.20 0.65 -6.88
N PHE A 43 -2.92 1.92 -7.14
CA PHE A 43 -3.34 3.01 -6.27
C PHE A 43 -4.71 3.50 -6.70
N LEU A 44 -5.60 3.73 -5.72
CA LEU A 44 -6.93 4.26 -5.98
C LEU A 44 -6.89 5.78 -6.11
N GLU A 45 -7.91 6.37 -6.72
CA GLU A 45 -8.00 7.82 -6.96
C GLU A 45 -7.91 8.65 -5.68
N ASN A 46 -8.34 8.09 -4.54
CA ASN A 46 -8.29 8.76 -3.25
C ASN A 46 -6.94 8.62 -2.54
N CYS A 47 -5.92 8.01 -3.15
CA CYS A 47 -4.56 7.94 -2.62
C CYS A 47 -3.83 9.26 -2.88
N ASP A 48 -3.59 10.01 -1.81
CA ASP A 48 -2.94 11.32 -1.81
C ASP A 48 -1.50 11.25 -1.29
N LEU A 49 -0.86 10.07 -1.38
CA LEU A 49 0.46 9.80 -0.79
C LEU A 49 0.55 10.15 0.70
N CYS A 50 -0.57 10.06 1.43
CA CYS A 50 -0.68 10.44 2.83
C CYS A 50 -0.37 11.92 3.12
N GLU A 51 -0.43 12.81 2.11
CA GLU A 51 -0.27 14.26 2.29
C GLU A 51 -1.31 14.82 3.30
N SER A 52 -2.56 14.35 3.25
CA SER A 52 -3.61 14.75 4.20
C SER A 52 -3.33 14.37 5.66
N LEU A 53 -2.41 13.42 5.90
CA LEU A 53 -2.00 13.01 7.24
C LEU A 53 -0.80 13.81 7.77
N GLY A 54 -0.13 14.60 6.92
CA GLY A 54 1.03 15.40 7.30
C GLY A 54 2.25 14.55 7.72
N VAL A 55 2.43 13.38 7.11
CA VAL A 55 3.55 12.46 7.40
C VAL A 55 4.63 12.52 6.32
N ASP A 56 5.89 12.38 6.71
CA ASP A 56 7.01 12.41 5.76
C ASP A 56 7.07 11.19 4.82
N MET A 57 6.47 10.07 5.23
CA MET A 57 6.53 8.80 4.50
C MET A 57 5.24 7.99 4.68
N PRO A 58 4.57 7.55 3.60
CA PRO A 58 3.39 6.72 3.69
C PRO A 58 3.64 5.40 4.42
N ALA A 59 2.71 4.98 5.28
CA ALA A 59 2.82 3.73 6.02
C ALA A 59 2.94 2.51 5.08
N CYS A 60 2.27 2.53 3.93
CA CYS A 60 2.37 1.45 2.93
C CYS A 60 3.80 1.27 2.39
N VAL A 61 4.56 2.37 2.25
CA VAL A 61 5.98 2.35 1.86
C VAL A 61 6.84 1.84 3.02
N GLN A 62 6.67 2.41 4.22
CA GLN A 62 7.44 2.05 5.41
C GLN A 62 7.31 0.57 5.80
N LYS A 63 6.10 0.01 5.67
CA LYS A 63 5.80 -1.36 6.11
C LYS A 63 6.04 -2.42 5.04
N CYS A 64 6.45 -2.06 3.82
CA CYS A 64 6.68 -3.04 2.76
C CYS A 64 8.00 -3.81 2.98
N PRO A 65 8.00 -5.09 3.39
CA PRO A 65 9.22 -5.81 3.77
C PRO A 65 10.12 -6.13 2.56
N LYS A 66 9.56 -6.11 1.35
CA LYS A 66 10.30 -6.36 0.10
C LYS A 66 10.79 -5.07 -0.57
N GLY A 67 10.41 -3.91 -0.03
CA GLY A 67 10.71 -2.61 -0.63
C GLY A 67 10.15 -2.46 -2.05
N ALA A 68 8.99 -3.08 -2.31
CA ALA A 68 8.32 -3.03 -3.61
C ALA A 68 7.76 -1.62 -3.89
N LEU A 69 7.35 -0.91 -2.83
CA LEU A 69 6.86 0.46 -2.82
C LEU A 69 7.99 1.43 -2.41
N ARG A 70 8.13 2.56 -3.13
CA ARG A 70 9.10 3.63 -2.86
C ARG A 70 8.55 4.96 -3.36
N LEU A 71 8.86 6.05 -2.65
CA LEU A 71 8.72 7.41 -3.18
C LEU A 71 9.89 7.72 -4.11
N ARG A 72 9.64 8.46 -5.19
CA ARG A 72 10.65 8.95 -6.13
C ARG A 72 10.43 10.44 -6.36
#